data_AF-A0A2S7DNB0-F1
#
_entry.id   AF-A0A2S7DNB0-F1
#
_cell.length_a   1.000
_cell.length_b   1.000
_cell.length_c   1.000
_cell.angle_alpha   90.00
_cell.angle_beta   90.00
_cell.angle_gamma   90.00
#
_symmetry.space_group_name_H-M   'P 1'
#
loop_
_entity.id
_entity.type
_entity.pdbx_description
1 polymer ?
#
loop_
_entity_poly.entity_id
_entity_poly.type
_entity_poly.pdbx_seq_one_letter_code
_entity_poly.pdbx_strand_id
1 'polypeptide(L)'
;MKLSVYVHGHEVASLEDLNSFTSRLSYHDDVEQDDFVSLTMPVRREPWDWDDQLHPIFQMNLPEGYLLQVLQEQFGPHIGGSPMNLLSVVGRNMIGRIQIAPPGAVLNEPAKPVDVAALLQGDNSAEAFAELVREHATSGVSGVVPKFLDTEKLTGLGNHKEETLFTHRHIIKGSSQHLPFVSLNEHLSMQVAAKVLPTAKTEISRDGQALVVDRFDVDDDGQPLWGMEDFCALLGMRPANKYETTWERIARAVRDHVPADRRMEVNQHLATVVLLTYALRNADCHAKNVALRYTSRRDVEATPVYDMLTKAAYGQ
;
A
#
# COMPACT_ATOMS: atom_id res chain seq x y z
N MET A 1 -15.63 -10.97 -14.66
CA MET A 1 -16.09 -9.81 -13.86
C MET A 1 -15.56 -8.54 -14.51
N LYS A 2 -16.25 -7.39 -14.40
CA LYS A 2 -15.80 -6.10 -14.93
C LYS A 2 -15.85 -5.03 -13.84
N LEU A 3 -14.77 -4.27 -13.69
CA LEU A 3 -14.63 -3.14 -12.77
C LEU A 3 -14.29 -1.87 -13.55
N SER A 4 -14.75 -0.72 -13.06
CA SER A 4 -14.35 0.60 -13.54
C SER A 4 -13.11 1.07 -12.77
N VAL A 5 -12.15 1.63 -13.49
CA VAL A 5 -10.90 2.17 -12.95
C VAL A 5 -10.93 3.68 -13.10
N TYR A 6 -10.62 4.36 -12.01
CA TYR A 6 -10.69 5.81 -11.90
C TYR A 6 -9.33 6.37 -11.52
N VAL A 7 -9.01 7.55 -12.06
CA VAL A 7 -7.85 8.36 -11.68
C VAL A 7 -8.36 9.72 -11.23
N HIS A 8 -8.03 10.12 -10.00
CA HIS A 8 -8.57 11.33 -9.36
C HIS A 8 -10.11 11.44 -9.44
N GLY A 9 -10.82 10.31 -9.30
CA GLY A 9 -12.28 10.23 -9.36
C GLY A 9 -12.89 10.24 -10.77
N HIS A 10 -12.09 10.40 -11.83
CA HIS A 10 -12.54 10.32 -13.21
C HIS A 10 -12.41 8.90 -13.73
N GLU A 11 -13.47 8.33 -14.33
CA GLU A 11 -13.40 6.99 -14.92
C GLU A 11 -12.54 7.02 -16.18
N VAL A 12 -11.43 6.29 -16.18
CA VAL A 12 -10.45 6.29 -17.28
C VAL A 12 -10.38 4.96 -18.02
N ALA A 13 -10.73 3.86 -17.37
CA ALA A 13 -10.58 2.55 -17.96
C ALA A 13 -11.54 1.54 -17.37
N SER A 14 -11.64 0.39 -18.03
CA SER A 14 -12.27 -0.79 -17.47
C SER A 14 -11.28 -1.94 -17.31
N LEU A 15 -11.37 -2.62 -16.17
CA LEU A 15 -10.60 -3.80 -15.80
C LEU A 15 -11.48 -5.04 -15.88
N GLU A 16 -11.08 -6.02 -16.67
CA GLU A 16 -11.84 -7.24 -16.94
C GLU A 16 -11.04 -8.48 -16.56
N ASP A 17 -11.71 -9.40 -15.88
CA ASP A 17 -11.25 -10.78 -15.72
C ASP A 17 -11.69 -11.58 -16.95
N LEU A 18 -10.72 -12.09 -17.72
CA LEU A 18 -10.98 -12.79 -18.97
C LEU A 18 -11.28 -14.28 -18.76
N ASN A 19 -10.57 -14.94 -17.85
CA ASN A 19 -10.62 -16.41 -17.68
C ASN A 19 -10.13 -16.91 -16.31
N SER A 20 -10.16 -16.07 -15.27
CA SER A 20 -9.65 -16.34 -13.91
C SER A 20 -8.13 -16.48 -13.79
N PHE A 21 -7.38 -16.34 -14.89
CA PHE A 21 -5.92 -16.40 -14.92
C PHE A 21 -5.29 -15.21 -15.61
N THR A 22 -6.04 -14.50 -16.45
CA THR A 22 -5.58 -13.30 -17.14
C THR A 22 -6.55 -12.15 -16.96
N SER A 23 -6.01 -10.93 -16.96
CA SER A 23 -6.78 -9.70 -16.84
C SER A 23 -6.47 -8.75 -17.98
N ARG A 24 -7.44 -7.90 -18.28
CA ARG A 24 -7.34 -6.88 -19.33
C ARG A 24 -7.74 -5.53 -18.79
N LEU A 25 -6.91 -4.53 -19.03
CA LEU A 25 -7.29 -3.13 -18.86
C LEU A 25 -7.45 -2.46 -20.22
N SER A 26 -8.59 -1.80 -20.43
CA SER A 26 -8.88 -1.01 -21.63
C SER A 26 -9.18 0.42 -21.23
N TYR A 27 -8.39 1.38 -21.70
CA TYR A 27 -8.68 2.80 -21.56
C TYR A 27 -9.89 3.19 -22.41
N HIS A 28 -10.62 4.22 -21.97
CA HIS A 28 -11.65 4.88 -22.77
C HIS A 28 -11.00 5.76 -23.85
N ASP A 29 -11.73 6.08 -24.93
CA ASP A 29 -11.16 6.70 -26.14
C ASP A 29 -10.59 8.13 -25.93
N ASP A 30 -11.10 8.87 -24.94
CA ASP A 30 -10.80 10.29 -24.71
C ASP A 30 -10.01 10.56 -23.41
N VAL A 31 -9.23 9.58 -22.96
CA VAL A 31 -8.41 9.72 -21.74
C VAL A 31 -7.14 10.51 -22.03
N GLU A 32 -6.89 11.54 -21.23
CA GLU A 32 -5.67 12.35 -21.33
C GLU A 32 -4.43 11.55 -20.93
N GLN A 33 -3.28 11.85 -21.54
CA GLN A 33 -2.05 11.07 -21.32
C GLN A 33 -1.55 11.10 -19.87
N ASP A 34 -1.84 12.17 -19.12
CA ASP A 34 -1.44 12.31 -17.72
C ASP A 34 -2.39 11.55 -16.76
N ASP A 35 -3.56 11.09 -17.24
CA ASP A 35 -4.55 10.29 -16.49
C ASP A 35 -4.31 8.76 -16.58
N PHE A 36 -3.05 8.37 -16.82
CA PHE A 36 -2.65 6.97 -16.82
C PHE A 36 -2.83 6.28 -15.46
N VAL A 37 -3.17 5.00 -15.47
CA VAL A 37 -3.34 4.17 -14.26
C VAL A 37 -2.00 3.84 -13.58
N SER A 38 -0.97 3.53 -14.36
CA SER A 38 0.38 3.19 -13.87
C SER A 38 1.45 3.67 -14.86
N LEU A 39 2.63 4.00 -14.35
CA LEU A 39 3.83 4.32 -15.13
C LEU A 39 4.20 3.20 -16.11
N THR A 40 3.80 1.95 -15.83
CA THR A 40 3.97 0.79 -16.71
C THR A 40 2.80 0.58 -17.68
N MET A 41 1.67 1.28 -17.49
CA MET A 41 0.46 1.18 -18.28
C MET A 41 0.05 2.56 -18.85
N PRO A 42 0.85 3.20 -19.71
CA PRO A 42 0.47 4.48 -20.31
C PRO A 42 -0.82 4.38 -21.13
N VAL A 43 -1.52 5.52 -21.27
CA VAL A 43 -2.78 5.62 -22.01
C VAL A 43 -2.55 5.30 -23.48
N ARG A 44 -3.26 4.29 -23.98
CA ARG A 44 -3.25 3.87 -25.39
C ARG A 44 -4.57 3.18 -25.76
N ARG A 45 -4.84 3.05 -27.05
CA ARG A 45 -6.04 2.38 -27.58
C ARG A 45 -5.99 0.86 -27.43
N GLU A 46 -4.82 0.27 -27.63
CA GLU A 46 -4.65 -1.17 -27.49
C GLU A 46 -4.78 -1.59 -26.02
N PRO A 47 -5.57 -2.63 -25.71
CA PRO A 47 -5.72 -3.09 -24.34
C PRO A 47 -4.39 -3.52 -23.73
N TRP A 48 -4.28 -3.40 -22.41
CA TRP A 48 -3.22 -3.99 -21.61
C TRP A 48 -3.67 -5.36 -21.12
N ASP A 49 -3.24 -6.39 -21.84
CA ASP A 49 -3.40 -7.78 -21.40
C ASP A 49 -2.29 -8.14 -20.42
N TRP A 50 -2.68 -8.77 -19.31
CA TRP A 50 -1.77 -9.23 -18.29
C TRP A 50 -1.97 -10.72 -18.06
N ASP A 51 -0.86 -11.46 -18.07
CA ASP A 51 -0.82 -12.92 -17.91
C ASP A 51 -0.91 -13.34 -16.43
N ASP A 52 -1.78 -12.66 -15.69
CA ASP A 52 -2.14 -12.96 -14.31
C ASP A 52 -3.53 -12.39 -13.97
N GLN A 53 -4.09 -12.80 -12.84
CA GLN A 53 -5.41 -12.38 -12.37
C GLN A 53 -5.54 -10.85 -12.23
N LEU A 54 -4.46 -10.16 -11.87
CA LEU A 54 -4.41 -8.71 -11.77
C LEU A 54 -3.01 -8.20 -12.13
N HIS A 55 -2.93 -7.05 -12.81
CA HIS A 55 -1.66 -6.33 -12.92
C HIS A 55 -1.18 -5.90 -11.52
N PRO A 56 0.15 -5.92 -11.24
CA PRO A 56 0.70 -5.57 -9.92
C PRO A 56 0.24 -4.24 -9.33
N ILE A 57 -0.05 -3.23 -10.15
CA ILE A 57 -0.65 -1.96 -9.70
C ILE A 57 -1.95 -2.16 -8.90
N PHE A 58 -2.78 -3.11 -9.32
CA PHE A 58 -4.05 -3.43 -8.67
C PHE A 58 -3.89 -4.36 -7.48
N GLN A 59 -2.73 -5.02 -7.36
CA GLN A 59 -2.39 -5.88 -6.23
C GLN A 59 -1.62 -5.14 -5.14
N MET A 60 -0.94 -4.04 -5.48
CA MET A 60 -0.04 -3.30 -4.60
C MET A 60 -0.67 -2.94 -3.25
N ASN A 61 -1.96 -2.59 -3.31
CA ASN A 61 -2.78 -2.13 -2.19
C ASN A 61 -3.86 -3.14 -1.80
N LEU A 62 -3.76 -4.41 -2.23
CA LEU A 62 -4.68 -5.40 -1.72
C LEU A 62 -4.33 -5.75 -0.28
N PRO A 63 -5.34 -6.00 0.56
CA PRO A 63 -5.17 -6.56 1.89
C PRO A 63 -4.28 -7.79 1.90
N GLU A 64 -3.42 -7.89 2.89
CA GLU A 64 -2.63 -9.08 3.19
C GLU A 64 -2.88 -9.53 4.66
N GLY A 65 -2.42 -10.72 5.02
CA GLY A 65 -2.49 -11.34 6.37
C GLY A 65 -3.80 -11.16 7.14
N TYR A 66 -3.78 -10.62 8.37
CA TYR A 66 -4.96 -10.69 9.26
C TYR A 66 -6.19 -9.98 8.68
N LEU A 67 -6.02 -8.78 8.11
CA LEU A 67 -7.14 -8.11 7.47
C LEU A 67 -7.67 -8.90 6.28
N LEU A 68 -6.78 -9.44 5.43
CA LEU A 68 -7.21 -10.26 4.31
C LEU A 68 -8.07 -11.43 4.81
N GLN A 69 -7.66 -12.08 5.90
CA GLN A 69 -8.43 -13.13 6.55
C GLN A 69 -9.81 -12.62 7.00
N VAL A 70 -9.88 -11.49 7.70
CA VAL A 70 -11.16 -10.89 8.13
C VAL A 70 -12.06 -10.60 6.92
N LEU A 71 -11.53 -10.02 5.85
CA LEU A 71 -12.28 -9.71 4.64
C LEU A 71 -12.75 -10.99 3.92
N GLN A 72 -11.93 -12.03 3.88
CA GLN A 72 -12.30 -13.32 3.31
C GLN A 72 -13.37 -14.03 4.13
N GLU A 73 -13.29 -13.99 5.46
CA GLU A 73 -14.31 -14.56 6.36
C GLU A 73 -15.66 -13.85 6.18
N GLN A 74 -15.65 -12.51 6.08
CA GLN A 74 -16.87 -11.71 5.98
C GLN A 74 -17.49 -11.73 4.58
N PHE A 75 -16.68 -11.48 3.54
CA PHE A 75 -17.19 -11.29 2.19
C PHE A 75 -17.04 -12.53 1.31
N GLY A 76 -16.09 -13.42 1.60
CA GLY A 76 -15.84 -14.63 0.81
C GLY A 76 -17.08 -15.49 0.53
N PRO A 77 -18.00 -15.70 1.49
CA PRO A 77 -19.25 -16.42 1.23
C PRO A 77 -20.19 -15.73 0.22
N HIS A 78 -20.08 -14.41 0.05
CA HIS A 78 -20.98 -13.61 -0.79
C HIS A 78 -20.38 -13.29 -2.16
N ILE A 79 -19.09 -13.00 -2.21
CA ILE A 79 -18.40 -12.55 -3.43
C ILE A 79 -17.36 -13.55 -3.93
N GLY A 80 -16.98 -14.57 -3.16
CA GLY A 80 -15.86 -15.46 -3.48
C GLY A 80 -14.49 -14.87 -3.13
N GLY A 81 -13.42 -15.66 -3.28
CA GLY A 81 -12.07 -15.31 -2.82
C GLY A 81 -11.10 -14.78 -3.88
N SER A 82 -11.56 -14.40 -5.07
CA SER A 82 -10.64 -13.93 -6.12
C SER A 82 -10.11 -12.52 -5.81
N PRO A 83 -8.88 -12.17 -6.23
CA PRO A 83 -8.34 -10.81 -6.09
C PRO A 83 -9.22 -9.74 -6.73
N MET A 84 -9.88 -10.03 -7.85
CA MET A 84 -10.83 -9.12 -8.50
C MET A 84 -12.05 -8.84 -7.61
N ASN A 85 -12.56 -9.87 -6.93
CA ASN A 85 -13.70 -9.71 -6.01
C ASN A 85 -13.29 -8.90 -4.79
N LEU A 86 -12.11 -9.17 -4.22
CA LEU A 86 -11.57 -8.37 -3.13
C LEU A 86 -11.40 -6.90 -3.55
N LEU A 87 -10.86 -6.65 -4.74
CA LEU A 87 -10.68 -5.32 -5.30
C LEU A 87 -12.01 -4.57 -5.46
N SER A 88 -13.11 -5.28 -5.76
CA SER A 88 -14.45 -4.66 -5.84
C SER A 88 -14.97 -4.13 -4.50
N VAL A 89 -14.43 -4.64 -3.38
CA VAL A 89 -14.77 -4.19 -2.02
C VAL A 89 -13.83 -3.08 -1.57
N VAL A 90 -12.51 -3.29 -1.69
CA VAL A 90 -11.50 -2.39 -1.11
C VAL A 90 -10.97 -1.33 -2.07
N GLY A 91 -11.22 -1.48 -3.37
CA GLY A 91 -10.60 -0.68 -4.43
C GLY A 91 -10.95 0.81 -4.40
N ARG A 92 -11.98 1.22 -3.65
CA ARG A 92 -12.34 2.64 -3.47
C ARG A 92 -11.32 3.40 -2.62
N ASN A 93 -10.58 2.71 -1.75
CA ASN A 93 -9.73 3.32 -0.73
C ASN A 93 -8.28 2.86 -0.86
N MET A 94 -7.71 3.03 -2.06
CA MET A 94 -6.34 2.63 -2.35
C MET A 94 -5.33 3.73 -2.03
N ILE A 95 -4.06 3.36 -1.95
CA ILE A 95 -2.94 4.30 -1.93
C ILE A 95 -2.75 4.84 -3.34
N GLY A 96 -2.52 6.15 -3.41
CA GLY A 96 -2.32 6.90 -4.63
C GLY A 96 -3.62 7.37 -5.28
N ARG A 97 -3.49 7.85 -6.51
CA ARG A 97 -4.57 8.48 -7.28
C ARG A 97 -5.61 7.54 -7.89
N ILE A 98 -5.45 6.23 -7.77
CA ILE A 98 -6.32 5.25 -8.43
C ILE A 98 -7.43 4.77 -7.50
N GLN A 99 -8.61 4.58 -8.06
CA GLN A 99 -9.71 3.89 -7.39
C GLN A 99 -10.29 2.83 -8.35
N ILE A 100 -10.74 1.71 -7.79
CA ILE A 100 -11.42 0.65 -8.53
C ILE A 100 -12.74 0.36 -7.84
N ALA A 101 -13.81 0.31 -8.64
CA ALA A 101 -15.13 0.02 -8.13
C ALA A 101 -15.98 -0.71 -9.18
N PRO A 102 -17.07 -1.39 -8.77
CA PRO A 102 -18.08 -1.86 -9.71
C PRO A 102 -18.60 -0.71 -10.60
N PRO A 103 -18.94 -0.97 -11.88
CA PRO A 103 -19.49 0.06 -12.75
C PRO A 103 -20.73 0.74 -12.15
N GLY A 104 -20.76 2.07 -12.18
CA GLY A 104 -21.86 2.87 -11.61
C GLY A 104 -21.84 3.01 -10.08
N ALA A 105 -20.79 2.55 -9.40
CA ALA A 105 -20.61 2.79 -7.97
C ALA A 105 -20.38 4.27 -7.67
N VAL A 106 -20.91 4.73 -6.53
CA VAL A 106 -20.56 6.04 -5.96
C VAL A 106 -19.17 5.94 -5.33
N LEU A 107 -18.27 6.85 -5.68
CA LEU A 107 -16.89 6.86 -5.19
C LEU A 107 -16.70 7.67 -3.90
N ASN A 108 -17.55 8.68 -3.68
CA ASN A 108 -17.40 9.66 -2.61
C ASN A 108 -18.14 9.27 -1.32
N GLU A 109 -18.26 7.97 -1.03
CA GLU A 109 -18.83 7.55 0.26
C GLU A 109 -17.84 7.91 1.37
N PRO A 110 -18.27 8.69 2.40
CA PRO A 110 -17.38 9.09 3.47
C PRO A 110 -16.94 7.86 4.26
N ALA A 111 -15.62 7.65 4.36
CA ALA A 111 -15.05 6.71 5.31
C ALA A 111 -15.53 7.07 6.72
N LYS A 112 -15.84 6.05 7.53
CA LYS A 112 -16.10 6.29 8.96
C LYS A 112 -14.85 6.92 9.58
N PRO A 113 -14.98 8.08 10.23
CA PRO A 113 -13.83 8.71 10.87
C PRO A 113 -13.34 7.85 12.02
N VAL A 114 -12.03 7.64 12.08
CA VAL A 114 -11.36 7.04 13.23
C VAL A 114 -10.96 8.17 14.18
N ASP A 115 -11.30 8.06 15.46
CA ASP A 115 -10.86 9.02 16.47
C ASP A 115 -9.38 8.78 16.79
N VAL A 116 -8.51 9.43 16.02
CA VAL A 116 -7.05 9.36 16.17
C VAL A 116 -6.61 9.84 17.57
N ALA A 117 -7.28 10.85 18.13
CA ALA A 117 -6.95 11.35 19.46
C ALA A 117 -7.27 10.31 20.52
N ALA A 118 -8.40 9.61 20.41
CA ALA A 118 -8.72 8.50 21.29
C ALA A 118 -7.71 7.35 21.15
N LEU A 119 -7.29 6.99 19.94
CA LEU A 119 -6.28 5.95 19.72
C LEU A 119 -4.92 6.31 20.35
N LEU A 120 -4.46 7.55 20.19
CA LEU A 120 -3.18 7.99 20.76
C LEU A 120 -3.20 8.01 22.30
N GLN A 121 -4.38 8.12 22.92
CA GLN A 121 -4.55 8.19 24.37
C GLN A 121 -5.07 6.90 25.03
N GLY A 122 -5.60 5.97 24.25
CA GLY A 122 -6.32 4.78 24.71
C GLY A 122 -5.43 3.59 25.07
N ASP A 123 -6.09 2.51 25.53
CA ASP A 123 -5.51 1.17 25.70
C ASP A 123 -5.74 0.39 24.39
N ASN A 124 -4.68 0.26 23.60
CA ASN A 124 -4.67 -0.36 22.28
C ASN A 124 -4.09 -1.77 22.40
N SER A 125 -4.66 -2.59 23.29
CA SER A 125 -4.34 -4.02 23.32
C SER A 125 -4.58 -4.64 21.93
N ALA A 126 -3.88 -5.73 21.64
CA ALA A 126 -4.04 -6.43 20.36
C ALA A 126 -5.51 -6.80 20.09
N GLU A 127 -6.26 -7.18 21.14
CA GLU A 127 -7.68 -7.51 21.03
C GLU A 127 -8.55 -6.27 20.72
N ALA A 128 -8.29 -5.14 21.36
CA ALA A 128 -9.01 -3.89 21.12
C ALA A 128 -8.75 -3.37 19.70
N PHE A 129 -7.51 -3.47 19.21
CA PHE A 129 -7.16 -3.10 17.85
C PHE A 129 -7.81 -4.05 16.82
N ALA A 130 -7.88 -5.35 17.13
CA ALA A 130 -8.51 -6.33 16.24
C ALA A 130 -10.01 -6.03 16.06
N GLU A 131 -10.68 -5.64 17.14
CA GLU A 131 -12.09 -5.26 17.13
C GLU A 131 -12.31 -3.99 16.30
N LEU A 132 -11.43 -2.99 16.45
CA LEU A 132 -11.44 -1.78 15.62
C LEU A 132 -11.28 -2.11 14.14
N VAL A 133 -10.32 -2.98 13.79
CA VAL A 133 -10.11 -3.42 12.39
C VAL A 133 -11.35 -4.13 11.86
N ARG A 134 -11.99 -5.01 12.63
CA ARG A 134 -13.23 -5.68 12.21
C ARG A 134 -14.39 -4.71 12.00
N GLU A 135 -14.59 -3.76 12.91
CA GLU A 135 -15.64 -2.74 12.78
C GLU A 135 -15.46 -1.91 11.49
N HIS A 136 -14.22 -1.56 11.17
CA HIS A 136 -13.90 -0.78 9.99
C HIS A 136 -13.95 -1.61 8.71
N ALA A 137 -13.48 -2.87 8.74
CA ALA A 137 -13.55 -3.79 7.60
C ALA A 137 -15.00 -4.14 7.21
N THR A 138 -15.88 -4.34 8.20
CA THR A 138 -17.31 -4.67 7.98
C THR A 138 -18.12 -3.51 7.40
N SER A 139 -17.62 -2.28 7.49
CA SER A 139 -18.29 -1.12 6.90
C SER A 139 -18.24 -1.08 5.37
N GLY A 140 -17.43 -1.92 4.71
CA GLY A 140 -17.28 -1.95 3.24
C GLY A 140 -16.73 -0.66 2.62
N VAL A 141 -16.45 0.36 3.44
CA VAL A 141 -16.12 1.74 3.06
C VAL A 141 -14.88 2.25 3.81
N SER A 142 -14.29 1.47 4.73
CA SER A 142 -13.03 1.87 5.35
C SER A 142 -11.86 1.38 4.51
N GLY A 143 -10.99 2.30 4.11
CA GLY A 143 -9.68 1.97 3.60
C GLY A 143 -8.95 1.14 4.63
N VAL A 144 -8.68 -0.12 4.34
CA VAL A 144 -7.87 -0.93 5.22
C VAL A 144 -6.97 -1.74 4.29
N VAL A 145 -5.67 -1.44 4.27
CA VAL A 145 -4.69 -2.03 3.32
C VAL A 145 -3.36 -2.32 4.04
N PRO A 146 -3.14 -3.45 4.71
CA PRO A 146 -1.94 -3.67 5.50
C PRO A 146 -0.71 -3.87 4.63
N LYS A 147 0.45 -3.66 5.25
CA LYS A 147 1.76 -4.01 4.70
C LYS A 147 2.55 -4.77 5.77
N PHE A 148 3.12 -5.91 5.39
CA PHE A 148 3.71 -6.89 6.32
C PHE A 148 5.22 -6.79 6.47
N LEU A 149 5.66 -6.90 7.73
CA LEU A 149 6.72 -7.81 8.15
C LEU A 149 6.23 -9.27 8.09
N ASP A 150 6.81 -10.12 7.25
CA ASP A 150 6.57 -11.57 7.33
C ASP A 150 7.84 -12.31 7.71
N THR A 151 7.81 -13.00 8.85
CA THR A 151 8.81 -14.02 9.20
C THR A 151 8.22 -15.38 8.87
N GLU A 152 8.84 -16.06 7.91
CA GLU A 152 8.47 -17.41 7.50
C GLU A 152 8.47 -18.42 8.67
N LYS A 153 7.52 -19.36 8.58
CA LYS A 153 7.35 -20.61 9.36
C LYS A 153 6.82 -20.48 10.79
N LEU A 154 5.49 -20.45 10.93
CA LEU A 154 4.81 -21.15 12.03
C LEU A 154 3.50 -21.77 11.54
N THR A 155 3.46 -23.09 11.55
CA THR A 155 2.28 -23.93 11.34
C THR A 155 1.42 -23.93 12.60
N GLY A 156 0.19 -23.44 12.55
CA GLY A 156 -0.76 -23.61 13.65
C GLY A 156 -1.92 -22.62 13.63
N LEU A 157 -3.13 -23.12 13.91
CA LEU A 157 -4.34 -22.35 14.16
C LEU A 157 -4.21 -21.57 15.47
N GLY A 158 -4.21 -20.23 15.41
CA GLY A 158 -4.36 -19.33 16.55
C GLY A 158 -3.21 -18.32 16.73
N ASN A 159 -3.58 -17.05 16.90
CA ASN A 159 -2.78 -15.85 17.25
C ASN A 159 -2.38 -14.98 16.04
N HIS A 160 -3.01 -13.81 15.95
CA HIS A 160 -2.98 -12.87 14.82
C HIS A 160 -1.63 -12.13 14.68
N LYS A 161 -1.20 -11.94 13.41
CA LYS A 161 -0.06 -11.10 13.00
C LYS A 161 -0.51 -9.63 12.88
N GLU A 162 0.44 -8.69 12.90
CA GLU A 162 0.27 -7.23 12.84
C GLU A 162 -1.01 -6.73 12.14
N GLU A 163 -1.66 -5.76 12.77
CA GLU A 163 -2.98 -5.27 12.38
C GLU A 163 -2.86 -3.85 11.81
N THR A 164 -3.61 -3.48 10.78
CA THR A 164 -3.49 -2.15 10.16
C THR A 164 -4.85 -1.63 9.71
N LEU A 165 -5.08 -0.31 9.82
CA LEU A 165 -6.29 0.43 9.48
C LEU A 165 -5.95 1.69 8.67
N PHE A 166 -6.72 2.07 7.65
CA PHE A 166 -6.50 3.32 6.91
C PHE A 166 -7.69 4.25 7.10
N THR A 167 -7.37 5.53 7.00
CA THR A 167 -8.32 6.61 6.82
C THR A 167 -7.92 7.38 5.57
N HIS A 168 -8.69 8.42 5.23
CA HIS A 168 -8.33 9.32 4.13
C HIS A 168 -6.94 9.95 4.31
N ARG A 169 -6.49 10.14 5.55
CA ARG A 169 -5.24 10.85 5.87
C ARG A 169 -4.17 10.02 6.56
N HIS A 170 -4.55 8.93 7.21
CA HIS A 170 -3.65 8.18 8.07
C HIS A 170 -3.66 6.70 7.75
N ILE A 171 -2.51 6.06 7.98
CA ILE A 171 -2.35 4.62 8.11
C ILE A 171 -2.07 4.34 9.58
N ILE A 172 -2.86 3.48 10.20
CA ILE A 172 -2.81 3.15 11.61
C ILE A 172 -2.35 1.71 11.73
N LYS A 173 -1.26 1.43 12.44
CA LYS A 173 -0.70 0.08 12.62
C LYS A 173 -0.74 -0.32 14.10
N GLY A 174 -1.33 -1.47 14.39
CA GLY A 174 -1.37 -2.09 15.71
C GLY A 174 -0.24 -3.10 15.88
N SER A 175 0.29 -3.15 17.09
CA SER A 175 1.25 -4.18 17.50
C SER A 175 0.56 -5.53 17.67
N SER A 176 1.28 -6.62 17.42
CA SER A 176 0.78 -7.98 17.64
C SER A 176 1.47 -8.64 18.82
N GLN A 177 0.84 -9.66 19.41
CA GLN A 177 1.45 -10.44 20.50
C GLN A 177 2.77 -11.11 20.08
N HIS A 178 2.94 -11.41 18.78
CA HIS A 178 4.15 -12.04 18.24
C HIS A 178 5.32 -11.07 18.07
N LEU A 179 5.02 -9.78 17.83
CA LEU A 179 6.01 -8.70 17.73
C LEU A 179 5.60 -7.56 18.67
N PRO A 180 5.82 -7.73 19.99
CA PRO A 180 5.46 -6.72 20.97
C PRO A 180 6.12 -5.39 20.65
N PHE A 181 5.34 -4.29 20.75
CA PHE A 181 5.83 -2.92 20.53
C PHE A 181 6.45 -2.67 19.15
N VAL A 182 6.04 -3.41 18.12
CA VAL A 182 6.51 -3.16 16.75
C VAL A 182 6.11 -1.80 16.23
N SER A 183 4.95 -1.29 16.64
CA SER A 183 4.52 0.09 16.38
C SER A 183 5.53 1.10 16.93
N LEU A 184 5.97 0.92 18.19
CA LEU A 184 6.99 1.78 18.79
C LEU A 184 8.36 1.63 18.12
N ASN A 185 8.75 0.40 17.77
CA ASN A 185 9.99 0.14 17.04
C ASN A 185 10.03 0.88 15.69
N GLU A 186 8.95 0.78 14.92
CA GLU A 186 8.81 1.50 13.65
C GLU A 186 8.87 3.01 13.90
N HIS A 187 8.12 3.55 14.86
CA HIS A 187 8.17 4.98 15.19
C HIS A 187 9.60 5.48 15.46
N LEU A 188 10.35 4.78 16.31
CA LEU A 188 11.72 5.15 16.67
C LEU A 188 12.68 5.02 15.46
N SER A 189 12.51 3.98 14.65
CA SER A 189 13.30 3.77 13.44
C SER A 189 13.03 4.84 12.38
N MET A 190 11.77 5.25 12.24
CA MET A 190 11.35 6.38 11.41
C MET A 190 11.95 7.71 11.89
N GLN A 191 12.03 7.95 13.21
CA GLN A 191 12.73 9.13 13.76
C GLN A 191 14.23 9.15 13.43
N VAL A 192 14.88 7.99 13.36
CA VAL A 192 16.28 7.87 12.92
C VAL A 192 16.40 8.17 11.42
N ALA A 193 15.53 7.59 10.59
CA ALA A 193 15.51 7.86 9.14
C ALA A 193 15.28 9.35 8.83
N ALA A 194 14.43 10.03 9.60
CA ALA A 194 14.12 11.45 9.46
C ALA A 194 15.33 12.38 9.68
N LYS A 195 16.43 11.87 10.24
CA LYS A 195 17.69 12.64 10.38
C LYS A 195 18.46 12.78 9.06
N VAL A 196 18.17 11.94 8.06
CA VAL A 196 18.97 11.88 6.82
C VAL A 196 18.13 11.97 5.55
N LEU A 197 16.85 11.58 5.58
CA LEU A 197 15.93 11.65 4.45
C LEU A 197 14.57 12.18 4.87
N PRO A 198 13.77 12.75 3.95
CA PRO A 198 12.35 12.95 4.17
C PRO A 198 11.66 11.62 4.49
N THR A 199 10.78 11.62 5.49
CA THR A 199 10.02 10.45 5.92
C THR A 199 8.54 10.74 5.99
N ALA A 200 7.70 9.70 5.93
CA ALA A 200 6.34 9.77 6.44
C ALA A 200 6.38 10.22 7.91
N LYS A 201 5.46 11.11 8.30
CA LYS A 201 5.31 11.52 9.70
C LYS A 201 4.65 10.39 10.46
N THR A 202 5.11 10.15 11.68
CA THR A 202 4.54 9.11 12.54
C THR A 202 4.30 9.64 13.94
N GLU A 203 3.21 9.19 14.55
CA GLU A 203 2.85 9.39 15.96
C GLU A 203 2.59 8.03 16.60
N ILE A 204 2.94 7.89 17.88
CA ILE A 204 2.77 6.64 18.62
C ILE A 204 1.83 6.88 19.80
N SER A 205 0.94 5.91 20.04
CA SER A 205 0.08 5.90 21.22
C SER A 205 0.89 5.84 22.52
N ARG A 206 0.31 6.32 23.62
CA ARG A 206 0.99 6.38 24.93
C ARG A 206 1.42 5.02 25.46
N ASP A 207 0.67 3.97 25.15
CA ASP A 207 0.99 2.59 25.49
C ASP A 207 2.01 1.93 24.54
N GLY A 208 2.41 2.62 23.45
CA GLY A 208 3.37 2.14 22.47
C GLY A 208 2.84 1.08 21.50
N GLN A 209 1.53 0.82 21.48
CA GLN A 209 0.94 -0.29 20.73
C GLN A 209 0.34 0.12 19.37
N ALA A 210 -0.03 1.39 19.18
CA ALA A 210 -0.64 1.89 17.95
C ALA A 210 0.21 3.01 17.33
N LEU A 211 0.63 2.81 16.08
CA LEU A 211 1.33 3.79 15.25
C LEU A 211 0.33 4.46 14.32
N VAL A 212 0.34 5.79 14.26
CA VAL A 212 -0.38 6.58 13.26
C VAL A 212 0.66 7.14 12.29
N VAL A 213 0.47 6.93 11.00
CA VAL A 213 1.37 7.37 9.93
C VAL A 213 0.58 8.29 9.00
N ASP A 214 1.08 9.51 8.80
CA ASP A 214 0.49 10.44 7.83
C ASP A 214 0.75 9.92 6.42
N ARG A 215 -0.33 9.80 5.64
CA ARG A 215 -0.25 9.55 4.21
C ARG A 215 0.40 10.74 3.52
N PHE A 216 1.30 10.45 2.59
CA PHE A 216 2.02 11.45 1.80
C PHE A 216 1.59 11.47 0.33
N ASP A 217 0.58 10.67 -0.02
CA ASP A 217 -0.03 10.58 -1.33
C ASP A 217 -1.34 11.39 -1.44
N VAL A 218 -1.78 12.00 -0.34
CA VAL A 218 -3.00 12.81 -0.23
C VAL A 218 -2.68 14.27 0.14
N ASP A 219 -3.63 15.17 -0.08
CA ASP A 219 -3.56 16.57 0.36
C ASP A 219 -4.02 16.78 1.81
N ASP A 220 -4.06 18.05 2.25
CA ASP A 220 -4.48 18.44 3.59
C ASP A 220 -5.96 18.15 3.89
N ASP A 221 -6.79 17.85 2.89
CA ASP A 221 -8.19 17.44 3.05
C ASP A 221 -8.35 15.91 2.91
N GLY A 222 -7.24 15.18 2.72
CA GLY A 222 -7.22 13.73 2.53
C GLY A 222 -7.63 13.29 1.13
N GLN A 223 -7.67 14.20 0.16
CA GLN A 223 -7.95 13.85 -1.24
C GLN A 223 -6.70 13.31 -1.92
N PRO A 224 -6.81 12.30 -2.81
CA PRO A 224 -5.67 11.79 -3.54
C PRO A 224 -4.98 12.87 -4.38
N LEU A 225 -3.71 13.13 -4.08
CA LEU A 225 -2.89 14.14 -4.75
C LEU A 225 -1.83 13.51 -5.66
N TRP A 226 -1.20 12.43 -5.20
CA TRP A 226 -0.10 11.79 -5.90
C TRP A 226 -0.51 10.40 -6.40
N GLY A 227 -0.05 10.03 -7.59
CA GLY A 227 0.17 8.62 -7.93
C GLY A 227 1.33 8.09 -7.09
N MET A 228 1.25 6.83 -6.67
CA MET A 228 2.31 6.16 -5.92
C MET A 228 2.41 4.71 -6.39
N GLU A 229 3.62 4.26 -6.71
CA GLU A 229 3.90 2.89 -7.15
C GLU A 229 5.15 2.35 -6.47
N ASP A 230 5.02 1.21 -5.79
CA ASP A 230 6.15 0.50 -5.20
C ASP A 230 6.99 -0.21 -6.26
N PHE A 231 8.25 -0.51 -5.96
CA PHE A 231 9.13 -1.17 -6.93
C PHE A 231 8.73 -2.63 -7.19
N CYS A 232 7.86 -3.24 -6.38
CA CYS A 232 7.27 -4.53 -6.73
C CYS A 232 6.35 -4.36 -7.94
N ALA A 233 5.47 -3.35 -7.91
CA ALA A 233 4.56 -3.02 -8.99
C ALA A 233 5.31 -2.57 -10.26
N LEU A 234 6.27 -1.65 -10.13
CA LEU A 234 7.05 -1.13 -11.26
C LEU A 234 7.89 -2.21 -11.97
N LEU A 235 8.31 -3.24 -11.24
CA LEU A 235 9.05 -4.39 -11.79
C LEU A 235 8.15 -5.48 -12.37
N GLY A 236 6.82 -5.30 -12.35
CA GLY A 236 5.86 -6.29 -12.83
C GLY A 236 5.79 -7.54 -11.94
N MET A 237 6.13 -7.43 -10.66
CA MET A 237 6.23 -8.56 -9.74
C MET A 237 4.95 -8.75 -8.91
N ARG A 238 4.61 -10.01 -8.61
CA ARG A 238 3.58 -10.34 -7.64
C ARG A 238 3.99 -9.88 -6.23
N PRO A 239 3.06 -9.41 -5.37
CA PRO A 239 3.39 -9.04 -3.99
C PRO A 239 4.08 -10.15 -3.20
N ALA A 240 3.70 -11.41 -3.43
CA ALA A 240 4.34 -12.58 -2.82
C ALA A 240 5.85 -12.69 -3.12
N ASN A 241 6.29 -12.12 -4.25
CA ASN A 241 7.67 -12.17 -4.71
C ASN A 241 8.45 -10.91 -4.29
N LYS A 242 7.96 -10.12 -3.32
CA LYS A 242 8.58 -8.85 -2.88
C LYS A 242 10.06 -8.93 -2.53
N TYR A 243 10.57 -10.10 -2.13
CA TYR A 243 11.99 -10.36 -1.83
C TYR A 243 12.82 -10.82 -3.05
N GLU A 244 12.18 -11.19 -4.17
CA GLU A 244 12.83 -11.75 -5.36
C GLU A 244 13.36 -10.67 -6.30
N THR A 245 14.03 -9.65 -5.75
CA THR A 245 14.66 -8.59 -6.52
C THR A 245 15.98 -8.17 -5.90
N THR A 246 16.72 -7.33 -6.62
CA THR A 246 17.98 -6.75 -6.13
C THR A 246 17.93 -5.24 -6.26
N TRP A 247 18.76 -4.55 -5.47
CA TRP A 247 18.91 -3.10 -5.57
C TRP A 247 19.38 -2.66 -6.95
N GLU A 248 20.17 -3.46 -7.67
CA GLU A 248 20.53 -3.17 -9.05
C GLU A 248 19.33 -3.24 -10.00
N ARG A 249 18.39 -4.18 -9.79
CA ARG A 249 17.16 -4.26 -10.58
C ARG A 249 16.25 -3.05 -10.30
N ILE A 250 16.12 -2.65 -9.03
CA ILE A 250 15.42 -1.42 -8.62
C ILE A 250 16.06 -0.18 -9.28
N ALA A 251 17.37 -0.01 -9.18
CA ALA A 251 18.09 1.11 -9.78
C ALA A 251 17.99 1.14 -11.31
N ARG A 252 17.86 -0.03 -11.97
CA ARG A 252 17.60 -0.08 -13.41
C ARG A 252 16.20 0.45 -13.76
N ALA A 253 15.18 0.07 -12.99
CA ALA A 253 13.80 0.54 -13.20
C ALA A 253 13.65 2.07 -13.03
N VAL A 254 14.51 2.71 -12.22
CA VAL A 254 14.58 4.19 -12.17
C VAL A 254 14.82 4.78 -13.56
N ARG A 255 15.62 4.15 -14.42
CA ARG A 255 15.88 4.66 -15.77
C ARG A 255 14.66 4.58 -16.68
N ASP A 256 13.80 3.61 -16.44
CA ASP A 256 12.61 3.34 -17.26
C ASP A 256 11.45 4.26 -16.88
N HIS A 257 11.38 4.67 -15.62
CA HIS A 257 10.22 5.39 -15.07
C HIS A 257 10.50 6.83 -14.61
N VAL A 258 11.75 7.20 -14.34
CA VAL A 258 12.12 8.54 -13.83
C VAL A 258 12.71 9.42 -14.94
N PRO A 259 12.26 10.68 -15.09
CA PRO A 259 12.84 11.68 -15.99
C PRO A 259 14.35 11.83 -15.81
N ALA A 260 15.07 12.01 -16.92
CA ALA A 260 16.53 11.94 -16.94
C ALA A 260 17.23 12.91 -15.98
N ASP A 261 16.68 14.10 -15.83
CA ASP A 261 17.14 15.18 -14.94
C ASP A 261 16.92 14.87 -13.44
N ARG A 262 15.99 13.97 -13.09
CA ARG A 262 15.71 13.55 -11.71
C ARG A 262 16.37 12.24 -11.29
N ARG A 263 16.89 11.44 -12.24
CA ARG A 263 17.46 10.11 -11.97
C ARG A 263 18.61 10.14 -10.96
N MET A 264 19.45 11.18 -10.97
CA MET A 264 20.57 11.28 -10.02
C MET A 264 20.06 11.38 -8.59
N GLU A 265 19.10 12.27 -8.35
CA GLU A 265 18.49 12.48 -7.04
C GLU A 265 17.80 11.20 -6.53
N VAL A 266 17.00 10.55 -7.38
CA VAL A 266 16.35 9.28 -7.00
C VAL A 266 17.38 8.20 -6.68
N ASN A 267 18.46 8.06 -7.45
CA ASN A 267 19.50 7.06 -7.15
C ASN A 267 20.26 7.38 -5.85
N GLN A 268 20.50 8.65 -5.53
CA GLN A 268 21.11 9.07 -4.27
C GLN A 268 20.18 8.77 -3.08
N HIS A 269 18.88 9.02 -3.25
CA HIS A 269 17.86 8.63 -2.28
C HIS A 269 17.90 7.12 -2.02
N LEU A 270 17.83 6.29 -3.08
CA LEU A 270 17.88 4.82 -2.96
C LEU A 270 19.17 4.33 -2.29
N ALA A 271 20.32 4.90 -2.64
CA ALA A 271 21.59 4.56 -1.99
C ALA A 271 21.56 4.87 -0.49
N THR A 272 20.96 6.00 -0.10
CA THR A 272 20.81 6.39 1.30
C THR A 272 19.85 5.45 2.04
N VAL A 273 18.77 5.00 1.38
CA VAL A 273 17.87 3.97 1.92
C VAL A 273 18.62 2.66 2.18
N VAL A 274 19.47 2.19 1.26
CA VAL A 274 20.31 0.99 1.48
C VAL A 274 21.23 1.14 2.70
N LEU A 275 21.82 2.31 2.88
CA LEU A 275 22.68 2.57 4.05
C LEU A 275 21.86 2.60 5.35
N LEU A 276 20.64 3.15 5.31
CA LEU A 276 19.71 3.14 6.43
C LEU A 276 19.29 1.72 6.82
N THR A 277 19.00 0.84 5.86
CA THR A 277 18.64 -0.55 6.17
C THR A 277 19.78 -1.28 6.86
N TYR A 278 21.03 -1.03 6.45
CA TYR A 278 22.20 -1.55 7.14
C TYR A 278 22.33 -0.98 8.57
N ALA A 279 22.24 0.35 8.72
CA ALA A 279 22.39 1.03 10.01
C ALA A 279 21.33 0.60 11.04
N LEU A 280 20.08 0.46 10.59
CA LEU A 280 18.97 0.00 11.41
C LEU A 280 18.94 -1.53 11.60
N ARG A 281 19.77 -2.28 10.85
CA ARG A 281 19.67 -3.74 10.75
C ARG A 281 18.27 -4.17 10.31
N ASN A 282 17.69 -3.44 9.36
CA ASN A 282 16.39 -3.73 8.77
C ASN A 282 16.58 -4.81 7.68
N ALA A 283 16.49 -6.07 8.08
CA ALA A 283 16.55 -7.20 7.16
C ALA A 283 15.25 -7.41 6.34
N ASP A 284 14.21 -6.60 6.58
CA ASP A 284 12.89 -6.76 5.97
C ASP A 284 12.55 -5.69 4.93
N CYS A 285 13.48 -4.78 4.63
CA CYS A 285 13.27 -3.79 3.58
C CYS A 285 13.28 -4.46 2.20
N HIS A 286 12.09 -4.66 1.63
CA HIS A 286 11.88 -5.33 0.34
C HIS A 286 11.29 -4.37 -0.72
N ALA A 287 11.00 -4.86 -1.93
CA ALA A 287 10.59 -4.03 -3.07
C ALA A 287 9.35 -3.15 -2.81
N LYS A 288 8.46 -3.56 -1.91
CA LYS A 288 7.28 -2.77 -1.51
C LYS A 288 7.60 -1.59 -0.56
N ASN A 289 8.77 -1.57 0.11
CA ASN A 289 9.21 -0.49 1.02
C ASN A 289 9.87 0.69 0.30
N VAL A 290 9.96 0.61 -1.02
CA VAL A 290 10.55 1.64 -1.85
C VAL A 290 9.55 1.93 -2.95
N ALA A 291 9.24 3.19 -3.16
CA ALA A 291 8.24 3.60 -4.14
C ALA A 291 8.62 4.93 -4.81
N LEU A 292 8.02 5.15 -5.98
CA LEU A 292 7.99 6.43 -6.66
C LEU A 292 6.62 7.09 -6.45
N ARG A 293 6.59 8.44 -6.47
CA ARG A 293 5.36 9.23 -6.55
C ARG A 293 5.42 10.23 -7.70
N TYR A 294 4.26 10.65 -8.17
CA TYR A 294 4.13 11.54 -9.34
C TYR A 294 2.75 12.18 -9.45
N THR A 295 2.66 13.35 -10.08
CA THR A 295 1.37 13.87 -10.60
C THR A 295 1.23 13.61 -12.10
N SER A 296 2.36 13.47 -12.80
CA SER A 296 2.47 13.21 -14.24
C SER A 296 3.72 12.38 -14.53
N ARG A 297 3.95 11.99 -15.78
CA ARG A 297 5.22 11.31 -16.15
C ARG A 297 6.44 12.25 -16.12
N ARG A 298 6.23 13.55 -15.91
CA ARG A 298 7.29 14.59 -15.97
C ARG A 298 7.92 14.90 -14.62
N ASP A 299 7.28 14.53 -13.52
CA ASP A 299 7.67 14.90 -12.16
C ASP A 299 7.83 13.68 -11.25
N VAL A 300 8.09 12.50 -11.83
CA VAL A 300 8.31 11.27 -11.06
C VAL A 300 9.52 11.42 -10.13
N GLU A 301 9.32 11.13 -8.85
CA GLU A 301 10.32 11.26 -7.80
C GLU A 301 10.21 10.14 -6.77
N ALA A 302 11.24 10.00 -5.93
CA ALA A 302 11.20 9.07 -4.81
C ALA A 302 10.17 9.53 -3.76
N THR A 303 9.46 8.58 -3.17
CA THR A 303 8.59 8.86 -2.02
C THR A 303 9.40 9.23 -0.78
N PRO A 304 8.80 9.94 0.21
CA PRO A 304 9.37 9.96 1.56
C PRO A 304 9.58 8.53 2.05
N VAL A 305 10.64 8.28 2.83
CA VAL A 305 10.87 6.96 3.42
C VAL A 305 9.71 6.60 4.34
N TYR A 306 9.32 5.33 4.35
CA TYR A 306 8.25 4.77 5.18
C TYR A 306 8.59 3.35 5.59
N ASP A 307 7.91 2.84 6.63
CA ASP A 307 7.93 1.41 6.97
C ASP A 307 9.36 0.89 7.27
N MET A 308 10.11 1.68 8.05
CA MET A 308 11.44 1.35 8.54
C MET A 308 11.37 0.87 9.98
N LEU A 309 12.09 -0.21 10.28
CA LEU A 309 12.15 -0.82 11.61
C LEU A 309 13.50 -1.49 11.82
N THR A 310 13.81 -1.82 13.08
CA THR A 310 14.99 -2.62 13.40
C THR A 310 14.59 -4.03 13.81
N LYS A 311 15.19 -5.04 13.18
CA LYS A 311 15.07 -6.44 13.64
C LYS A 311 15.89 -6.68 14.91
N ALA A 312 16.85 -5.81 15.26
CA ALA A 312 17.70 -5.99 16.43
C ALA A 312 16.94 -5.89 17.77
N ALA A 313 15.73 -5.33 17.75
CA ALA A 313 14.83 -5.30 18.91
C ALA A 313 14.22 -6.68 19.24
N TYR A 314 14.20 -7.60 18.28
CA TYR A 314 13.66 -8.95 18.44
C TYR A 314 14.82 -9.94 18.41
N GLY A 315 15.01 -10.68 19.50
CA GLY A 315 16.06 -11.70 19.57
C GLY A 315 15.91 -12.76 18.47
N GLN A 316 17.04 -13.28 17.98
CA GLN A 316 17.06 -14.42 17.04
C GLN A 316 16.65 -15.72 17.73
#